data_AF-A0A932YJ15-F1
#
_entry.id   AF-A0A932YJ15-F1
#
_cell.length_a   1.000
_cell.length_b   1.000
_cell.length_c   1.000
_cell.angle_alpha   90.00
_cell.angle_beta   90.00
_cell.angle_gamma   90.00
#
_symmetry.space_group_name_H-M   'P 1'
#
loop_
_entity.id
_entity.type
_entity.pdbx_description
1 polymer ?
#
loop_
_entity_poly.entity_id
_entity_poly.type
_entity_poly.pdbx_seq_one_letter_code
_entity_poly.pdbx_strand_id
1 'polypeptide(L)'
;MNELLAKAEIEPRESWGFKQLQQRVNDIYTEHDEICGYGPDTMLAKLLGNSVTLAHVIRKTPDDFNTINRSITNVFIWAATVANAAGIDLQKVMEKQFGAGCPHCRQMPCLLTQGKTCEKPTTVDLQSKPYVLSPSSLNKWQEHLKKMYANNFQTDNIQTALSFSSTRLAEEIGELIGSAYADIEKELNSVSFQTDINPFESEMADLFAWAFAVANCIEVKNGKYSIGDALEEKYDKGCPYCKSPQCICPKVKTLIESLRDKRPSFL
;
A
#
# COMPACT_ATOMS: atom_id res chain seq x y z
N MET A 1 29.11 37.15 23.06
CA MET A 1 29.24 35.71 22.76
C MET A 1 27.96 35.06 23.24
N ASN A 2 27.16 34.52 22.30
CA ASN A 2 25.83 33.89 22.46
C ASN A 2 24.62 34.66 21.86
N GLU A 3 24.83 35.42 20.79
CA GLU A 3 23.78 35.67 19.76
C GLU A 3 23.95 34.78 18.52
N LEU A 4 24.72 33.69 18.64
CA LEU A 4 25.00 32.73 17.55
C LEU A 4 24.31 31.37 17.74
N LEU A 5 23.17 31.33 18.41
CA LEU A 5 22.23 30.21 18.24
C LEU A 5 21.28 30.57 17.10
N ALA A 6 21.86 30.67 15.90
CA ALA A 6 21.11 30.70 14.66
C ALA A 6 20.22 29.46 14.62
N LYS A 7 18.94 29.69 14.37
CA LYS A 7 17.96 28.67 14.01
C LYS A 7 18.56 27.83 12.88
N ALA A 8 19.03 26.63 13.21
CA ALA A 8 19.13 25.59 12.21
C ALA A 8 17.69 25.36 11.76
N GLU A 9 17.33 25.87 10.59
CA GLU A 9 16.18 25.36 9.86
C GLU A 9 16.46 23.86 9.70
N ILE A 10 15.80 23.06 10.54
CA ILE A 10 15.83 21.61 10.41
C ILE A 10 15.22 21.36 9.03
N GLU A 11 16.04 21.02 8.05
CA GLU A 11 15.53 20.58 6.76
C GLU A 11 14.48 19.49 7.02
N PRO A 12 13.29 19.57 6.41
CA PRO A 12 12.23 18.61 6.69
C PRO A 12 12.78 17.21 6.46
N ARG A 13 12.76 16.36 7.50
CA ARG A 13 13.16 14.95 7.39
C ARG A 13 12.38 14.35 6.22
N GLU A 14 13.09 13.82 5.25
CA GLU A 14 12.45 13.15 4.13
C GLU A 14 11.69 11.93 4.65
N SER A 15 10.43 11.79 4.24
CA SER A 15 9.59 10.69 4.70
C SER A 15 10.13 9.33 4.28
N TRP A 16 9.68 8.24 4.90
CA TRP A 16 10.05 6.87 4.55
C TRP A 16 9.86 6.59 3.06
N GLY A 17 10.82 5.90 2.44
CA GLY A 17 10.64 5.20 1.17
C GLY A 17 10.23 3.74 1.39
N PHE A 18 10.10 2.99 0.29
CA PHE A 18 9.72 1.57 0.37
C PHE A 18 10.71 0.73 1.18
N LYS A 19 12.02 0.98 1.04
CA LYS A 19 13.05 0.28 1.82
C LYS A 19 12.90 0.53 3.32
N GLN A 20 12.64 1.78 3.72
CA GLN A 20 12.41 2.13 5.12
C GLN A 20 11.10 1.51 5.62
N LEU A 21 10.02 1.53 4.84
CA LEU A 21 8.77 0.86 5.19
C LEU A 21 8.99 -0.63 5.46
N GLN A 22 9.64 -1.34 4.53
CA GLN A 22 9.95 -2.77 4.66
C GLN A 22 10.81 -3.06 5.89
N GLN A 23 11.85 -2.26 6.13
CA GLN A 23 12.71 -2.39 7.30
C GLN A 23 11.91 -2.20 8.60
N ARG A 24 11.08 -1.15 8.68
CA ARG A 24 10.28 -0.85 9.86
C ARG A 24 9.25 -1.93 10.16
N VAL A 25 8.64 -2.51 9.13
CA VAL A 25 7.75 -3.67 9.31
C VAL A 25 8.51 -4.87 9.87
N ASN A 26 9.70 -5.15 9.35
CA ASN A 26 10.52 -6.25 9.88
C ASN A 26 10.93 -6.02 11.35
N ASP A 27 11.43 -4.82 11.65
CA ASP A 27 11.86 -4.45 13.01
C ASP A 27 10.74 -4.62 14.03
N ILE A 28 9.49 -4.33 13.64
CA ILE A 28 8.35 -4.36 14.55
C ILE A 28 7.71 -5.75 14.60
N TYR A 29 7.55 -6.44 13.47
CA TYR A 29 6.59 -7.54 13.35
C TYR A 29 7.19 -8.91 13.02
N THR A 30 8.41 -9.04 12.49
CA THR A 30 8.92 -10.35 12.04
C THR A 30 8.88 -11.42 13.14
N GLU A 31 9.52 -11.14 14.29
CA GLU A 31 9.56 -12.09 15.42
C GLU A 31 8.15 -12.37 15.98
N HIS A 32 7.31 -11.34 16.07
CA HIS A 32 5.93 -11.48 16.52
C HIS A 32 5.11 -12.39 15.61
N ASP A 33 5.24 -12.20 14.29
CA ASP A 33 4.47 -12.94 13.29
C ASP A 33 4.90 -14.41 13.27
N GLU A 34 6.20 -14.68 13.46
CA GLU A 34 6.73 -16.03 13.68
C GLU A 34 6.15 -16.68 14.95
N ILE A 35 6.20 -15.99 16.09
CA ILE A 35 5.63 -16.47 17.37
C ILE A 35 4.12 -16.73 17.24
N CYS A 36 3.41 -15.87 16.52
CA CYS A 36 1.98 -16.02 16.27
C CYS A 36 1.65 -17.14 15.26
N GLY A 37 2.65 -17.69 14.57
CA GLY A 37 2.48 -18.68 13.51
C GLY A 37 1.72 -18.11 12.31
N TYR A 38 1.99 -16.86 11.93
CA TYR A 38 1.41 -16.25 10.73
C TYR A 38 2.16 -16.74 9.50
N GLY A 39 1.50 -17.60 8.72
CA GLY A 39 1.97 -17.99 7.39
C GLY A 39 1.43 -17.09 6.28
N PRO A 40 1.82 -17.34 5.01
CA PRO A 40 1.41 -16.55 3.84
C PRO A 40 -0.11 -16.31 3.77
N ASP A 41 -0.93 -17.35 3.95
CA ASP A 41 -2.39 -17.27 3.91
C ASP A 41 -2.94 -16.30 4.97
N THR A 42 -2.35 -16.30 6.17
CA THR A 42 -2.77 -15.41 7.26
C THR A 42 -2.41 -13.97 6.93
N MET A 43 -1.23 -13.72 6.38
CA MET A 43 -0.78 -12.39 5.96
C MET A 43 -1.65 -11.83 4.83
N LEU A 44 -1.94 -12.64 3.82
CA LEU A 44 -2.84 -12.30 2.71
C LEU A 44 -4.27 -12.04 3.21
N ALA A 45 -4.79 -12.87 4.11
CA ALA A 45 -6.12 -12.66 4.71
C ALA A 45 -6.17 -11.37 5.56
N LYS A 46 -5.09 -11.02 6.25
CA LYS A 46 -4.99 -9.75 7.00
C LYS A 46 -4.95 -8.55 6.06
N LEU A 47 -4.21 -8.63 4.97
CA LEU A 47 -4.17 -7.60 3.93
C LEU A 47 -5.58 -7.35 3.35
N LEU A 48 -6.23 -8.42 2.89
CA LEU A 48 -7.60 -8.39 2.37
C LEU A 48 -8.60 -7.87 3.42
N GLY A 49 -8.50 -8.32 4.68
CA GLY A 49 -9.40 -7.87 5.74
C GLY A 49 -9.30 -6.36 6.01
N ASN A 50 -8.09 -5.78 5.94
CA ASN A 50 -7.90 -4.35 6.11
C ASN A 50 -8.39 -3.54 4.90
N SER A 51 -8.24 -4.05 3.67
CA SER A 51 -8.78 -3.38 2.48
C SER A 51 -10.31 -3.40 2.43
N VAL A 52 -10.93 -4.51 2.83
CA VAL A 52 -12.41 -4.60 2.98
C VAL A 52 -12.90 -3.67 4.07
N THR A 53 -12.18 -3.56 5.19
CA THR A 53 -12.52 -2.60 6.26
C THR A 53 -12.42 -1.16 5.77
N LEU A 54 -11.36 -0.84 5.01
CA LEU A 54 -11.20 0.47 4.37
C LEU A 54 -12.38 0.80 3.45
N ALA A 55 -12.71 -0.10 2.51
CA ALA A 55 -13.83 0.09 1.59
C ALA A 55 -15.18 0.22 2.33
N HIS A 56 -15.39 -0.55 3.41
CA HIS A 56 -16.57 -0.44 4.25
C HIS A 56 -16.72 0.94 4.86
N VAL A 57 -15.66 1.46 5.48
CA VAL A 57 -15.66 2.76 6.19
C VAL A 57 -15.82 3.89 5.18
N ILE A 58 -15.13 3.85 4.05
CA ILE A 58 -15.29 4.82 2.95
C ILE A 58 -16.76 4.92 2.52
N ARG A 59 -17.46 3.79 2.42
CA ARG A 59 -18.84 3.75 1.95
C ARG A 59 -19.88 4.09 3.03
N LYS A 60 -19.66 3.67 4.27
CA LYS A 60 -20.66 3.76 5.35
C LYS A 60 -20.49 4.97 6.25
N THR A 61 -19.25 5.37 6.48
CA THR A 61 -18.88 6.47 7.38
C THR A 61 -17.77 7.28 6.71
N PRO A 62 -18.05 7.90 5.54
CA PRO A 62 -17.04 8.58 4.73
C PRO A 62 -16.30 9.71 5.45
N ASP A 63 -16.89 10.26 6.52
CA ASP A 63 -16.33 11.36 7.29
C ASP A 63 -15.53 10.89 8.52
N ASP A 64 -15.48 9.58 8.80
CA ASP A 64 -14.61 9.00 9.81
C ASP A 64 -13.16 8.87 9.27
N PHE A 65 -12.52 10.03 9.10
CA PHE A 65 -11.17 10.12 8.60
C PHE A 65 -10.17 9.32 9.44
N ASN A 66 -10.36 9.28 10.77
CA ASN A 66 -9.46 8.53 11.66
C ASN A 66 -9.48 7.03 11.37
N THR A 67 -10.65 6.45 11.17
CA THR A 67 -10.75 5.04 10.81
C THR A 67 -10.28 4.79 9.37
N ILE A 68 -10.56 5.69 8.43
CA ILE A 68 -10.04 5.59 7.05
C ILE A 68 -8.50 5.58 7.07
N ASN A 69 -7.87 6.56 7.75
CA ASN A 69 -6.43 6.67 7.92
C ASN A 69 -5.83 5.42 8.58
N ARG A 70 -6.48 4.93 9.64
CA ARG A 70 -6.05 3.69 10.32
C ARG A 70 -6.08 2.48 9.37
N SER A 71 -7.13 2.34 8.56
CA SER A 71 -7.29 1.20 7.66
C SER A 71 -6.34 1.26 6.46
N ILE A 72 -6.15 2.43 5.82
CA ILE A 72 -5.21 2.55 4.68
C ILE A 72 -3.75 2.35 5.14
N THR A 73 -3.36 2.89 6.29
CA THR A 73 -2.00 2.63 6.85
C THR A 73 -1.81 1.15 7.18
N ASN A 74 -2.85 0.45 7.66
CA ASN A 74 -2.75 -1.01 7.86
C ASN A 74 -2.61 -1.77 6.55
N VAL A 75 -3.24 -1.33 5.44
CA VAL A 75 -3.06 -1.95 4.12
C VAL A 75 -1.59 -1.87 3.70
N PHE A 76 -0.96 -0.69 3.80
CA PHE A 76 0.46 -0.52 3.49
C PHE A 76 1.37 -1.42 4.33
N ILE A 77 1.08 -1.55 5.63
CA ILE A 77 1.87 -2.40 6.53
C ILE A 77 1.73 -3.88 6.18
N TRP A 78 0.51 -4.39 5.99
CA TRP A 78 0.32 -5.79 5.62
C TRP A 78 0.82 -6.11 4.21
N ALA A 79 0.74 -5.17 3.26
CA ALA A 79 1.34 -5.33 1.94
C ALA A 79 2.88 -5.43 2.05
N ALA A 80 3.51 -4.59 2.87
CA ALA A 80 4.94 -4.68 3.15
C ALA A 80 5.31 -5.97 3.90
N THR A 81 4.48 -6.46 4.83
CA THR A 81 4.66 -7.78 5.48
C THR A 81 4.66 -8.90 4.43
N VAL A 82 3.68 -8.92 3.51
CA VAL A 82 3.62 -9.90 2.42
C VAL A 82 4.85 -9.81 1.52
N ALA A 83 5.25 -8.59 1.13
CA ALA A 83 6.45 -8.40 0.31
C ALA A 83 7.73 -8.88 1.00
N ASN A 84 7.89 -8.61 2.30
CA ASN A 84 9.02 -9.08 3.09
C ASN A 84 9.05 -10.61 3.17
N ALA A 85 7.90 -11.24 3.45
CA ALA A 85 7.78 -12.70 3.50
C ALA A 85 8.07 -13.36 2.13
N ALA A 86 7.74 -12.69 1.03
CA ALA A 86 8.01 -13.14 -0.33
C ALA A 86 9.41 -12.77 -0.86
N GLY A 87 10.23 -12.04 -0.08
CA GLY A 87 11.56 -11.60 -0.51
C GLY A 87 11.57 -10.54 -1.62
N ILE A 88 10.49 -9.75 -1.75
CA ILE A 88 10.30 -8.76 -2.82
C ILE A 88 10.89 -7.42 -2.41
N ASP A 89 11.67 -6.80 -3.31
CA ASP A 89 12.14 -5.42 -3.19
C ASP A 89 11.09 -4.46 -3.75
N LEU A 90 10.27 -3.88 -2.86
CA LEU A 90 9.14 -3.02 -3.27
C LEU A 90 9.61 -1.78 -4.06
N GLN A 91 10.78 -1.24 -3.72
CA GLN A 91 11.32 -0.09 -4.44
C GLN A 91 11.59 -0.46 -5.91
N LYS A 92 12.26 -1.58 -6.16
CA LYS A 92 12.55 -2.05 -7.53
C LYS A 92 11.29 -2.41 -8.31
N VAL A 93 10.33 -3.05 -7.67
CA VAL A 93 9.04 -3.41 -8.29
C VAL A 93 8.31 -2.15 -8.77
N MET A 94 8.21 -1.14 -7.90
CA MET A 94 7.56 0.12 -8.23
C MET A 94 8.31 0.91 -9.31
N GLU A 95 9.65 0.96 -9.24
CA GLU A 95 10.50 1.57 -10.27
C GLU A 95 10.30 0.90 -11.64
N LYS A 96 10.27 -0.44 -11.67
CA LYS A 96 10.11 -1.22 -12.90
C LYS A 96 8.76 -0.97 -13.57
N GLN A 97 7.69 -0.93 -12.79
CA GLN A 97 6.32 -0.78 -13.30
C GLN A 97 5.97 0.68 -13.62
N PHE A 98 6.28 1.61 -12.72
CA PHE A 98 5.79 3.00 -12.75
C PHE A 98 6.90 4.06 -12.90
N GLY A 99 8.17 3.68 -12.91
CA GLY A 99 9.28 4.65 -13.02
C GLY A 99 9.38 5.36 -14.37
N ALA A 100 8.80 4.78 -15.43
CA ALA A 100 8.85 5.31 -16.80
C ALA A 100 7.49 5.81 -17.34
N GLY A 101 6.54 6.13 -16.46
CA GLY A 101 5.17 6.49 -16.83
C GLY A 101 4.19 5.32 -16.67
N CYS A 102 2.97 5.46 -17.21
CA CYS A 102 1.94 4.43 -17.09
C CYS A 102 2.43 3.09 -17.70
N PRO A 103 2.27 1.94 -17.02
CA PRO A 103 2.78 0.65 -17.51
C PRO A 103 2.17 0.22 -18.85
N HIS A 104 0.98 0.73 -19.20
CA HIS A 104 0.28 0.41 -20.44
C HIS A 104 0.62 1.37 -21.59
N CYS A 105 0.37 2.68 -21.42
CA CYS A 105 0.56 3.66 -22.50
C CYS A 105 1.93 4.36 -22.50
N ARG A 106 2.73 4.19 -21.43
CA ARG A 106 4.03 4.84 -21.22
C ARG A 106 3.98 6.39 -21.17
N GLN A 107 2.80 6.97 -20.97
CA GLN A 107 2.63 8.43 -20.88
C GLN A 107 2.60 8.91 -19.42
N MET A 108 2.91 10.20 -19.24
CA MET A 108 2.78 10.93 -17.98
C MET A 108 2.44 12.40 -18.30
N PRO A 109 1.21 12.88 -18.06
CA PRO A 109 0.06 12.15 -17.49
C PRO A 109 -0.51 11.10 -18.46
N CYS A 110 -1.14 10.06 -17.90
CA CYS A 110 -1.97 9.12 -18.65
C CYS A 110 -3.25 9.83 -19.11
N LEU A 111 -3.54 9.80 -20.40
CA LEU A 111 -4.71 10.47 -20.98
C LEU A 111 -6.04 9.74 -20.74
N LEU A 112 -6.04 8.53 -20.17
CA LEU A 112 -7.24 7.74 -19.95
C LEU A 112 -7.77 7.88 -18.51
N THR A 113 -9.09 7.94 -18.39
CA THR A 113 -9.86 8.06 -17.15
C THR A 113 -10.60 6.77 -16.80
N GLN A 114 -10.76 6.54 -15.50
CA GLN A 114 -11.86 5.79 -14.87
C GLN A 114 -12.40 4.58 -15.66
N GLY A 115 -11.87 3.39 -15.37
CA GLY A 115 -12.47 2.12 -15.80
C GLY A 115 -12.32 1.78 -17.28
N LYS A 116 -11.63 2.61 -18.08
CA LYS A 116 -11.20 2.23 -19.42
C LYS A 116 -9.83 1.56 -19.34
N THR A 117 -9.71 0.39 -19.96
CA THR A 117 -8.42 -0.28 -20.10
C THR A 117 -7.47 0.63 -20.86
N CYS A 118 -6.34 0.94 -20.23
CA CYS A 118 -5.27 1.62 -20.91
C CYS A 118 -4.66 0.65 -21.92
N GLU A 119 -4.88 0.89 -23.21
CA GLU A 119 -4.35 0.04 -24.26
C GLU A 119 -2.90 0.43 -24.56
N LYS A 120 -2.06 -0.58 -24.84
CA LYS A 120 -0.71 -0.34 -25.37
C LYS A 120 -0.87 0.41 -26.70
N PRO A 121 -0.15 1.52 -26.92
CA PRO A 121 -0.36 2.26 -28.14
C PRO A 121 0.17 1.41 -29.30
N THR A 122 -0.63 1.26 -30.36
CA THR A 122 -0.32 0.43 -31.53
C THR A 122 0.88 0.93 -32.33
N THR A 123 1.29 2.18 -32.11
CA THR A 123 2.44 2.82 -32.74
C THR A 123 3.06 3.86 -31.79
N VAL A 124 4.03 3.46 -30.96
CA VAL A 124 4.99 4.42 -30.40
C VAL A 124 6.39 3.96 -30.73
N ASP A 125 7.10 4.82 -31.45
CA ASP A 125 8.55 4.75 -31.58
C ASP A 125 9.17 4.95 -30.18
N LEU A 126 9.64 3.86 -29.58
CA LEU A 126 10.26 3.78 -28.26
C LEU A 126 11.66 4.44 -28.23
N GLN A 127 11.82 5.62 -28.83
CA GLN A 127 13.13 6.26 -29.03
C GLN A 127 13.45 7.46 -28.15
N SER A 128 12.62 7.77 -27.15
CA SER A 128 13.09 8.56 -26.01
C SER A 128 12.91 7.75 -24.75
N LYS A 129 14.01 7.25 -24.16
CA LYS A 129 13.99 6.73 -22.78
C LYS A 129 13.53 7.87 -21.88
N PRO A 130 12.32 7.85 -21.32
CA PRO A 130 11.98 8.81 -20.29
C PRO A 130 12.92 8.53 -19.12
N TYR A 131 13.44 9.58 -18.48
CA TYR A 131 14.20 9.45 -17.24
C TYR A 131 13.42 8.51 -16.29
N VAL A 132 14.04 7.39 -15.88
CA VAL A 132 13.41 6.48 -14.91
C VAL A 132 13.39 7.21 -13.58
N LEU A 133 12.21 7.72 -13.22
CA LEU A 133 12.01 8.33 -11.92
C LEU A 133 12.07 7.22 -10.88
N SER A 134 12.96 7.39 -9.91
CA SER A 134 13.05 6.59 -8.69
C SER A 134 12.75 7.52 -7.50
N PRO A 135 11.48 7.80 -7.20
CA PRO A 135 11.11 8.52 -5.99
C PRO A 135 11.74 7.86 -4.75
N SER A 136 12.40 8.68 -3.93
CA SER A 136 13.10 8.23 -2.72
C SER A 136 12.18 8.02 -1.52
N SER A 137 10.95 8.55 -1.55
CA SER A 137 10.00 8.49 -0.45
C SER A 137 8.58 8.12 -0.90
N LEU A 138 7.77 7.59 0.01
CA LEU A 138 6.36 7.26 -0.20
C LEU A 138 5.56 8.51 -0.58
N ASN A 139 5.89 9.68 -0.02
CA ASN A 139 5.21 10.94 -0.37
C ASN A 139 5.53 11.35 -1.81
N LYS A 140 6.79 11.18 -2.24
CA LYS A 140 7.17 11.42 -3.64
C LYS A 140 6.51 10.40 -4.58
N TRP A 141 6.31 9.14 -4.15
CA TRP A 141 5.55 8.13 -4.90
C TRP A 141 4.06 8.50 -5.01
N GLN A 142 3.43 8.93 -3.90
CA GLN A 142 2.06 9.43 -3.87
C GLN A 142 1.87 10.55 -4.91
N GLU A 143 2.75 11.55 -4.90
CA GLU A 143 2.75 12.67 -5.83
C GLU A 143 3.06 12.26 -7.29
N HIS A 144 4.00 11.33 -7.49
CA HIS A 144 4.32 10.80 -8.81
C HIS A 144 3.10 10.15 -9.47
N LEU A 145 2.43 9.25 -8.75
CA LEU A 145 1.24 8.56 -9.23
C LEU A 145 0.04 9.51 -9.36
N LYS A 146 -0.08 10.51 -8.48
CA LYS A 146 -1.08 11.57 -8.60
C LYS A 146 -0.95 12.35 -9.91
N LYS A 147 0.28 12.70 -10.29
CA LYS A 147 0.57 13.37 -11.57
C LYS A 147 0.33 12.44 -12.75
N MET A 148 0.74 11.18 -12.64
CA MET A 148 0.55 10.18 -13.68
C MET A 148 -0.94 9.93 -13.96
N TYR A 149 -1.75 9.84 -12.92
CA TYR A 149 -3.18 9.50 -12.99
C TYR A 149 -4.08 10.67 -12.61
N ALA A 150 -3.69 11.90 -12.92
CA ALA A 150 -4.41 13.11 -12.52
C ALA A 150 -5.90 13.08 -12.90
N ASN A 151 -6.23 12.45 -14.04
CA ASN A 151 -7.59 12.37 -14.54
C ASN A 151 -8.48 11.40 -13.74
N ASN A 152 -7.91 10.46 -12.96
CA ASN A 152 -8.69 9.58 -12.09
C ASN A 152 -9.38 10.35 -10.94
N PHE A 153 -8.87 11.53 -10.60
CA PHE A 153 -9.37 12.38 -9.53
C PHE A 153 -10.20 13.57 -10.04
N GLN A 154 -10.25 13.80 -11.36
CA GLN A 154 -11.06 14.84 -11.99
C GLN A 154 -12.52 14.38 -12.11
N THR A 155 -13.23 14.39 -10.99
CA THR A 155 -14.63 14.00 -10.92
C THR A 155 -15.38 15.04 -10.11
N ASP A 156 -16.65 15.27 -10.47
CA ASP A 156 -17.52 16.22 -9.75
C ASP A 156 -17.75 15.81 -8.28
N ASN A 157 -17.43 14.55 -7.94
CA ASN A 157 -17.61 14.01 -6.61
C ASN A 157 -16.40 13.18 -6.15
N ILE A 158 -15.57 13.76 -5.27
CA ILE A 158 -14.40 13.08 -4.69
C ILE A 158 -14.77 11.78 -3.95
N GLN A 159 -15.97 11.67 -3.39
CA GLN A 159 -16.44 10.44 -2.75
C GLN A 159 -16.60 9.29 -3.74
N THR A 160 -17.00 9.59 -4.98
CA THR A 160 -17.09 8.59 -6.06
C THR A 160 -15.70 8.08 -6.42
N ALA A 161 -14.72 8.98 -6.58
CA ALA A 161 -13.34 8.61 -6.87
C ALA A 161 -12.71 7.78 -5.73
N LEU A 162 -12.96 8.16 -4.48
CA LEU A 162 -12.50 7.45 -3.29
C LEU A 162 -13.09 6.04 -3.22
N SER A 163 -14.40 5.91 -3.47
CA SER A 163 -15.09 4.61 -3.49
C SER A 163 -14.55 3.72 -4.61
N PHE A 164 -14.43 4.25 -5.83
CA PHE A 164 -13.86 3.54 -6.98
C PHE A 164 -12.42 3.06 -6.72
N SER A 165 -11.55 3.95 -6.23
CA SER A 165 -10.16 3.61 -5.92
C SER A 165 -10.07 2.53 -4.85
N SER A 166 -10.95 2.55 -3.85
CA SER A 166 -10.99 1.52 -2.81
C SER A 166 -11.45 0.15 -3.33
N THR A 167 -12.37 0.13 -4.31
CA THR A 167 -12.81 -1.10 -4.98
C THR A 167 -11.70 -1.67 -5.84
N ARG A 168 -11.01 -0.83 -6.63
CA ARG A 168 -9.86 -1.26 -7.42
C ARG A 168 -8.75 -1.82 -6.54
N LEU A 169 -8.40 -1.14 -5.45
CA LEU A 169 -7.44 -1.68 -4.48
C LEU A 169 -7.82 -3.08 -3.96
N ALA A 170 -9.11 -3.34 -3.71
CA ALA A 170 -9.56 -4.66 -3.29
C ALA A 170 -9.46 -5.72 -4.40
N GLU A 171 -9.67 -5.31 -5.66
CA GLU A 171 -9.49 -6.15 -6.85
C GLU A 171 -8.03 -6.56 -7.04
N GLU A 172 -7.09 -5.60 -7.00
CA GLU A 172 -5.65 -5.89 -7.11
C GLU A 172 -5.15 -6.81 -5.98
N ILE A 173 -5.72 -6.69 -4.77
CA ILE A 173 -5.40 -7.62 -3.68
C ILE A 173 -5.89 -9.03 -4.03
N GLY A 174 -7.04 -9.16 -4.70
CA GLY A 174 -7.54 -10.43 -5.22
C GLY A 174 -6.63 -11.02 -6.29
N GLU A 175 -6.14 -10.19 -7.22
CA GLU A 175 -5.19 -10.59 -8.27
C GLU A 175 -3.83 -10.97 -7.69
N LEU A 176 -3.33 -10.24 -6.68
CA LEU A 176 -2.15 -10.61 -5.91
C LEU A 176 -2.32 -11.96 -5.21
N ILE A 177 -3.46 -12.20 -4.57
CA ILE A 177 -3.76 -13.50 -3.95
C ILE A 177 -3.80 -14.60 -5.02
N GLY A 178 -4.46 -14.37 -6.16
CA GLY A 178 -4.51 -15.34 -7.25
C GLY A 178 -3.12 -15.68 -7.79
N SER A 179 -2.28 -14.68 -8.02
CA SER A 179 -0.91 -14.86 -8.50
C SER A 179 0.00 -15.56 -7.50
N ALA A 180 -0.26 -15.44 -6.18
CA ALA A 180 0.48 -16.15 -5.13
C ALA A 180 0.35 -17.69 -5.23
N TYR A 181 -0.70 -18.18 -5.88
CA TYR A 181 -0.97 -19.61 -6.05
C TYR A 181 -0.98 -20.04 -7.53
N ALA A 182 -0.56 -19.17 -8.45
CA ALA A 182 -0.59 -19.46 -9.89
C ALA A 182 0.32 -20.62 -10.30
N ASP A 183 1.34 -20.96 -9.50
CA ASP A 183 2.20 -22.11 -9.75
C ASP A 183 1.46 -23.45 -9.56
N ILE A 184 0.40 -23.50 -8.75
CA ILE A 184 -0.49 -24.68 -8.66
C ILE A 184 -1.19 -24.90 -10.02
N GLU A 185 -1.66 -23.84 -10.67
CA GLU A 185 -2.31 -23.94 -11.98
C GLU A 185 -1.32 -24.25 -13.12
N LYS A 186 -0.08 -23.78 -13.05
CA LYS A 186 0.96 -24.09 -14.04
C LYS A 186 1.49 -25.51 -13.92
N GLU A 187 1.68 -26.03 -12.72
CA GLU A 187 2.02 -27.44 -12.49
C GLU A 187 0.90 -28.38 -12.97
N LEU A 188 -0.36 -27.92 -12.94
CA LEU A 188 -1.50 -28.65 -13.48
C LEU A 188 -1.66 -28.54 -15.01
N ASN A 189 -1.23 -27.45 -15.66
CA ASN A 189 -1.58 -27.16 -17.06
C ASN A 189 -0.40 -27.10 -18.05
N SER A 190 0.87 -27.27 -17.63
CA SER A 190 2.02 -27.51 -18.53
C SER A 190 2.25 -26.51 -19.68
N VAL A 191 1.81 -25.26 -19.56
CA VAL A 191 2.09 -24.20 -20.54
C VAL A 191 2.71 -23.01 -19.82
N SER A 192 3.93 -22.65 -20.22
CA SER A 192 4.62 -21.44 -19.74
C SER A 192 4.71 -20.42 -20.88
N PHE A 193 4.15 -19.23 -20.65
CA PHE A 193 4.50 -18.03 -21.39
C PHE A 193 5.51 -17.23 -20.55
N GLN A 194 6.66 -16.91 -21.13
CA GLN A 194 7.66 -16.04 -20.50
C GLN A 194 7.19 -14.59 -20.59
N THR A 195 6.87 -14.00 -19.44
CA THR A 195 6.78 -12.54 -19.27
C THR A 195 8.01 -12.05 -18.49
N ASP A 196 8.54 -10.88 -18.86
CA ASP A 196 9.72 -10.29 -18.19
C ASP A 196 9.47 -9.84 -16.74
N ILE A 197 8.21 -9.88 -16.28
CA ILE A 197 7.79 -9.50 -14.93
C ILE A 197 7.09 -10.70 -14.30
N ASN A 198 7.48 -11.02 -13.06
CA ASN A 198 6.79 -11.99 -12.24
C ASN A 198 5.36 -11.48 -11.98
N PRO A 199 4.30 -12.27 -12.28
CA PRO A 199 2.92 -11.83 -12.07
C PRO A 199 2.68 -11.30 -10.65
N PHE A 200 3.18 -11.99 -9.62
CA PHE A 200 3.02 -11.56 -8.23
C PHE A 200 3.72 -10.22 -7.93
N GLU A 201 4.87 -9.94 -8.56
CA GLU A 201 5.50 -8.62 -8.48
C GLU A 201 4.67 -7.54 -9.19
N SER A 202 4.06 -7.85 -10.34
CA SER A 202 3.19 -6.91 -11.07
C SER A 202 1.98 -6.55 -10.22
N GLU A 203 1.26 -7.55 -9.70
CA GLU A 203 0.07 -7.32 -8.87
C GLU A 203 0.43 -6.60 -7.56
N MET A 204 1.63 -6.82 -7.02
CA MET A 204 2.12 -6.07 -5.86
C MET A 204 2.31 -4.58 -6.20
N ALA A 205 2.84 -4.27 -7.39
CA ALA A 205 2.99 -2.89 -7.83
C ALA A 205 1.62 -2.21 -8.01
N ASP A 206 0.69 -2.90 -8.65
CA ASP A 206 -0.64 -2.37 -8.96
C ASP A 206 -1.46 -2.15 -7.67
N LEU A 207 -1.36 -3.05 -6.68
CA LEU A 207 -1.89 -2.86 -5.33
C LEU A 207 -1.41 -1.53 -4.72
N PHE A 208 -0.10 -1.27 -4.72
CA PHE A 208 0.43 -0.02 -4.14
C PHE A 208 -0.03 1.20 -4.94
N ALA A 209 -0.10 1.10 -6.27
CA ALA A 209 -0.60 2.19 -7.10
C ALA A 209 -2.03 2.61 -6.73
N TRP A 210 -2.92 1.63 -6.50
CA TRP A 210 -4.29 1.91 -6.05
C TRP A 210 -4.38 2.31 -4.59
N ALA A 211 -3.50 1.82 -3.72
CA ALA A 211 -3.40 2.29 -2.33
C ALA A 211 -2.99 3.78 -2.28
N PHE A 212 -2.07 4.21 -3.14
CA PHE A 212 -1.75 5.63 -3.34
C PHE A 212 -2.91 6.40 -3.96
N ALA A 213 -3.67 5.82 -4.88
CA ALA A 213 -4.86 6.47 -5.43
C ALA A 213 -5.90 6.77 -4.34
N VAL A 214 -6.10 5.85 -3.39
CA VAL A 214 -6.92 6.10 -2.19
C VAL A 214 -6.33 7.23 -1.35
N ALA A 215 -5.02 7.24 -1.07
CA ALA A 215 -4.35 8.32 -0.35
C ALA A 215 -4.52 9.69 -1.02
N ASN A 216 -4.40 9.75 -2.35
CA ASN A 216 -4.63 10.95 -3.15
C ASN A 216 -6.08 11.43 -3.07
N CYS A 217 -7.05 10.51 -3.08
CA CYS A 217 -8.46 10.88 -2.89
C CYS A 217 -8.71 11.48 -1.49
N ILE A 218 -8.08 10.92 -0.46
CA ILE A 218 -8.15 11.42 0.92
C ILE A 218 -7.53 12.81 1.01
N GLU A 219 -6.39 13.04 0.36
CA GLU A 219 -5.74 14.34 0.29
C GLU A 219 -6.64 15.40 -0.33
N VAL A 220 -7.23 15.12 -1.49
CA VAL A 220 -8.17 16.05 -2.14
C VAL A 220 -9.39 16.31 -1.26
N LYS A 221 -9.92 15.28 -0.59
CA LYS A 221 -11.08 15.44 0.30
C LYS A 221 -10.79 16.30 1.53
N ASN A 222 -9.60 16.17 2.12
CA ASN A 222 -9.26 16.78 3.42
C ASN A 222 -8.28 17.98 3.32
N GLY A 223 -7.81 18.32 2.12
CA GLY A 223 -6.92 19.44 1.84
C GLY A 223 -5.43 19.17 2.09
N LYS A 224 -5.07 18.34 3.08
CA LYS A 224 -3.70 17.90 3.32
C LYS A 224 -3.67 16.47 3.85
N TYR A 225 -3.02 15.58 3.12
CA TYR A 225 -2.78 14.20 3.55
C TYR A 225 -1.58 13.61 2.83
N SER A 226 -0.81 12.82 3.57
CA SER A 226 0.40 12.17 3.09
C SER A 226 0.49 10.80 3.75
N ILE A 227 0.54 9.74 2.94
CA ILE A 227 0.56 8.38 3.49
C ILE A 227 1.88 8.06 4.19
N GLY A 228 3.01 8.60 3.72
CA GLY A 228 4.31 8.40 4.38
C GLY A 228 4.33 9.05 5.76
N ASP A 229 3.81 10.28 5.88
CA ASP A 229 3.72 10.98 7.17
C ASP A 229 2.77 10.22 8.13
N ALA A 230 1.64 9.74 7.64
CA ALA A 230 0.69 8.97 8.43
C ALA A 230 1.26 7.62 8.92
N LEU A 231 2.08 6.96 8.10
CA LEU A 231 2.81 5.75 8.47
C LEU A 231 3.87 6.05 9.54
N GLU A 232 4.65 7.10 9.36
CA GLU A 232 5.66 7.52 10.33
C GLU A 232 5.05 7.88 11.68
N GLU A 233 4.03 8.74 11.69
CA GLU A 233 3.35 9.14 12.92
C GLU A 233 2.87 7.91 13.71
N LYS A 234 2.37 6.90 13.00
CA LYS A 234 1.80 5.70 13.60
C LYS A 234 2.84 4.66 14.02
N TYR A 235 3.95 4.51 13.28
CA TYR A 235 4.89 3.38 13.42
C TYR A 235 6.35 3.77 13.74
N ASP A 236 6.73 5.06 13.78
CA ASP A 236 8.11 5.51 14.08
C ASP A 236 8.58 5.14 15.49
N LYS A 237 7.65 4.93 16.42
CA LYS A 237 7.95 4.52 17.81
C LYS A 237 7.77 3.02 18.07
N GLY A 238 7.56 2.22 17.03
CA GLY A 238 7.30 0.78 17.15
C GLY A 238 5.82 0.43 16.96
N CYS A 239 5.38 -0.66 17.56
CA CYS A 239 4.00 -1.14 17.40
C CYS A 239 2.98 -0.10 17.96
N PRO A 240 1.98 0.32 17.18
CA PRO A 240 1.01 1.33 17.62
C PRO A 240 0.11 0.87 18.76
N TYR A 241 0.04 -0.44 19.03
CA TYR A 241 -0.82 -1.03 20.05
C TYR A 241 -0.10 -1.22 21.39
N CYS A 242 1.01 -1.98 21.41
CA CYS A 242 1.76 -2.22 22.65
C CYS A 242 2.86 -1.19 22.93
N LYS A 243 3.15 -0.28 21.97
CA LYS A 243 4.19 0.76 22.06
C LYS A 243 5.62 0.24 22.23
N SER A 244 5.83 -1.06 22.01
CA SER A 244 7.15 -1.68 22.02
C SER A 244 7.82 -1.57 20.64
N PRO A 245 9.15 -1.38 20.57
CA PRO A 245 9.91 -1.42 19.31
C PRO A 245 9.68 -2.71 18.54
N GLN A 246 9.73 -3.86 19.22
CA GLN A 246 9.32 -5.17 18.72
C GLN A 246 7.95 -5.53 19.29
N CYS A 247 7.01 -5.94 18.44
CA CYS A 247 5.63 -6.19 18.84
C CYS A 247 5.54 -7.37 19.81
N ILE A 248 4.85 -7.17 20.94
CA ILE A 248 4.54 -8.22 21.93
C ILE A 248 3.04 -8.42 22.09
N CYS A 249 2.24 -7.95 21.13
CA CYS A 249 0.79 -8.08 21.19
C CYS A 249 0.39 -9.56 21.19
N PRO A 250 -0.62 -9.97 21.98
CA PRO A 250 -1.13 -11.32 21.90
C PRO A 250 -1.83 -11.54 20.55
N LYS A 251 -1.80 -12.77 20.05
CA LYS A 251 -2.66 -13.21 18.94
C LYS A 251 -4.11 -12.85 19.31
N VAL A 252 -4.85 -12.23 18.40
CA VAL A 252 -6.24 -11.76 18.63
C VAL A 252 -7.13 -12.84 19.27
N LYS A 253 -6.86 -14.12 18.98
CA LYS A 253 -7.56 -15.27 19.57
C LYS A 253 -7.38 -15.36 21.10
N THR A 254 -6.16 -15.16 21.61
CA THR A 254 -5.85 -15.23 23.05
C THR A 254 -6.52 -14.10 23.84
N LEU A 255 -6.69 -12.91 23.23
CA LEU A 255 -7.39 -11.80 23.86
C LEU A 255 -8.89 -12.07 23.99
N ILE A 256 -9.54 -12.60 22.94
CA ILE A 256 -10.98 -12.97 22.97
C ILE A 256 -11.22 -14.15 23.93
N GLU A 257 -10.32 -15.13 23.98
CA GLU A 257 -10.38 -16.26 24.92
C GLU A 257 -10.22 -15.77 26.37
N SER A 258 -9.26 -14.88 26.66
CA SER A 258 -9.08 -14.27 27.99
C SER A 258 -10.25 -13.37 28.43
N LEU A 259 -11.04 -12.86 27.49
CA LEU A 259 -12.25 -12.07 27.73
C LEU A 259 -13.51 -12.95 27.81
N ARG A 260 -13.50 -14.18 27.28
CA ARG A 260 -14.58 -15.16 27.45
C ARG A 260 -14.64 -15.70 28.88
N ASP A 261 -13.48 -15.96 29.49
CA ASP A 261 -13.39 -16.45 30.88
C ASP A 261 -13.82 -15.42 31.94
N LYS A 262 -14.05 -14.16 31.55
CA LYS A 262 -14.48 -13.08 32.44
C LYS A 262 -15.94 -12.67 32.30
N ARG A 263 -16.76 -13.38 31.49
CA ARG A 263 -18.21 -13.14 31.50
C ARG A 263 -18.82 -13.76 32.76
N PRO A 264 -19.61 -13.03 33.56
CA PRO A 264 -20.46 -13.66 34.55
C PRO A 264 -21.36 -14.65 33.82
N SER A 265 -21.39 -15.89 34.30
CA SER A 265 -22.41 -16.86 33.93
C SER A 265 -23.76 -16.29 34.33
N PHE A 266 -24.50 -15.75 33.36
CA PHE A 266 -25.92 -15.48 33.52
C PHE A 266 -26.62 -16.85 33.51
N LEU A 267 -26.75 -17.43 34.71
CA LEU A 267 -27.83 -18.33 35.07
C LEU A 267 -29.00 -17.48 35.56
#